data_AF-A0A060BRK3-F1
#
_entry.id   AF-A0A060BRK3-F1
#
_cell.length_a   1.000
_cell.length_b   1.000
_cell.length_c   1.000
_cell.angle_alpha   90.00
_cell.angle_beta   90.00
_cell.angle_gamma   90.00
#
_symmetry.space_group_name_H-M   'P 1'
#
loop_
_entity.id
_entity.type
_entity.pdbx_description
1 polymer ?
#
loop_
_entity_poly.entity_id
_entity_poly.type
_entity_poly.pdbx_seq_one_letter_code
_entity_poly.pdbx_strand_id
1 'polypeptide(L)'
;ETPSTIYCAMPTSTAAYVCGRFCKKHRVRFVIDVIDLWPDSLIPIIGKINNYLLRFFLYPWKLITIRAYKMADIILGESKEYVRVAASYNKTASTYPFYLGIDKQNVNALIAESKLEITKPNYEIWIGYAGSLGTSYDFETLIKGVASLNGQQR
;
A
#
# COMPACT_ATOMS: atom_id res chain seq x y z
N GLU A 1 -13.78 -27.83 -11.81
CA GLU A 1 -14.84 -27.31 -10.92
C GLU A 1 -14.78 -25.78 -10.90
N THR A 2 -15.91 -25.09 -10.69
CA THR A 2 -15.95 -23.62 -10.61
C THR A 2 -15.90 -23.18 -9.14
N PRO A 3 -15.00 -22.27 -8.74
CA PRO A 3 -14.93 -21.80 -7.36
C PRO A 3 -16.18 -21.02 -6.96
N SER A 4 -16.55 -21.07 -5.68
CA SER A 4 -17.67 -20.29 -5.13
C SER A 4 -17.33 -18.81 -4.98
N THR A 5 -16.06 -18.50 -4.69
CA THR A 5 -15.53 -17.15 -4.52
C THR A 5 -14.11 -17.09 -5.06
N ILE A 6 -13.74 -15.97 -5.66
CA ILE A 6 -12.35 -15.65 -6.00
C ILE A 6 -11.93 -14.43 -5.19
N TYR A 7 -10.84 -14.57 -4.47
CA TYR A 7 -10.17 -13.50 -3.75
C TYR A 7 -8.89 -13.12 -4.50
N CYS A 8 -8.70 -11.83 -4.77
CA CYS A 8 -7.55 -11.32 -5.52
C CYS A 8 -6.92 -10.14 -4.77
N ALA A 9 -5.71 -10.37 -4.26
CA ALA A 9 -4.86 -9.30 -3.76
C ALA A 9 -4.31 -8.47 -4.93
N MET A 10 -4.49 -7.16 -4.84
CA MET A 10 -3.95 -6.17 -5.75
C MET A 10 -2.72 -5.54 -5.11
N PRO A 11 -1.63 -5.35 -5.88
CA PRO A 11 -1.70 -4.35 -6.94
C PRO A 11 -1.66 -4.84 -8.39
N THR A 12 -1.55 -6.15 -8.64
CA THR A 12 -1.46 -6.67 -10.02
C THR A 12 -2.79 -6.47 -10.79
N SER A 13 -2.97 -5.31 -11.42
CA SER A 13 -4.23 -4.90 -12.06
C SER A 13 -4.71 -5.86 -13.15
N THR A 14 -3.80 -6.45 -13.92
CA THR A 14 -4.13 -7.39 -14.99
C THR A 14 -4.69 -8.70 -14.43
N ALA A 15 -4.11 -9.23 -13.35
CA ALA A 15 -4.62 -10.40 -12.65
C ALA A 15 -6.04 -10.13 -12.12
N ALA A 16 -6.23 -9.01 -11.42
CA ALA A 16 -7.54 -8.62 -10.90
C ALA A 16 -8.58 -8.42 -12.02
N TYR A 17 -8.18 -7.86 -13.17
CA TYR A 17 -9.05 -7.74 -14.33
C TYR A 17 -9.46 -9.11 -14.90
N VAL A 18 -8.52 -10.04 -15.06
CA VAL A 18 -8.81 -11.40 -15.54
C VAL A 18 -9.73 -12.14 -14.56
N CYS A 19 -9.44 -12.08 -13.26
CA CYS A 19 -10.29 -12.65 -12.21
C CYS A 19 -11.71 -12.06 -12.26
N GLY A 20 -11.84 -10.74 -12.34
CA GLY A 20 -13.16 -10.10 -12.42
C GLY A 20 -13.95 -10.48 -13.68
N ARG A 21 -13.27 -10.59 -14.84
CA ARG A 21 -13.90 -11.06 -16.09
C ARG A 21 -14.39 -12.50 -15.97
N PHE A 22 -13.59 -13.38 -15.36
CA PHE A 22 -13.99 -14.75 -15.07
C PHE A 22 -15.21 -14.77 -14.13
N CYS A 23 -15.17 -14.01 -13.03
CA CYS A 23 -16.24 -13.95 -12.05
C CYS A 23 -17.57 -13.49 -12.65
N LYS A 24 -17.56 -12.42 -13.46
CA LYS A 24 -18.76 -11.93 -14.15
C LYS A 24 -19.31 -12.95 -15.15
N LYS A 25 -18.44 -13.66 -15.89
CA LYS A 25 -18.85 -14.69 -16.85
C LYS A 25 -19.50 -15.90 -16.15
N HIS A 26 -18.95 -16.31 -15.02
CA HIS A 26 -19.35 -17.53 -14.32
C HIS A 26 -20.26 -17.30 -13.10
N ARG A 27 -20.66 -16.04 -12.84
CA ARG A 27 -21.46 -15.63 -11.66
C ARG A 27 -20.84 -16.06 -10.34
N VAL A 28 -19.51 -15.98 -10.26
CA VAL A 28 -18.72 -16.25 -9.04
C VAL A 28 -18.57 -14.96 -8.26
N ARG A 29 -18.60 -15.05 -6.92
CA ARG A 29 -18.39 -13.88 -6.06
C ARG A 29 -16.94 -13.41 -6.15
N PHE A 30 -16.74 -12.13 -6.41
CA PHE A 30 -15.40 -11.54 -6.58
C PHE A 30 -15.06 -10.60 -5.43
N VAL A 31 -13.95 -10.92 -4.74
CA VAL A 31 -13.36 -10.11 -3.68
C VAL A 31 -12.03 -9.55 -4.17
N ILE A 32 -11.89 -8.24 -4.12
CA ILE A 32 -10.60 -7.56 -4.33
C ILE A 32 -10.06 -7.13 -2.98
N ASP A 33 -8.76 -7.31 -2.75
CA ASP A 33 -8.04 -6.73 -1.64
C ASP A 33 -6.98 -5.73 -2.13
N VAL A 34 -7.19 -4.46 -1.82
CA VAL A 34 -6.34 -3.36 -2.28
C VAL A 34 -5.23 -3.11 -1.26
N ILE A 35 -4.03 -3.64 -1.54
CA ILE A 35 -2.84 -3.42 -0.70
C ILE A 35 -1.95 -2.30 -1.23
N ASP A 36 -2.17 -1.82 -2.47
CA ASP A 36 -1.50 -0.66 -3.05
C ASP A 36 -2.33 -0.09 -4.22
N LEU A 37 -2.25 1.22 -4.43
CA LEU A 37 -3.06 1.98 -5.40
C LEU A 37 -2.38 2.09 -6.77
N TRP A 38 -2.09 0.95 -7.41
CA TRP A 38 -1.47 0.96 -8.73
C TRP A 38 -2.41 1.46 -9.84
N PRO A 39 -1.91 2.31 -10.75
CA PRO A 39 -0.51 2.75 -10.90
C PRO A 39 -0.16 4.06 -10.19
N ASP A 40 -1.07 4.67 -9.44
CA ASP A 40 -0.91 6.01 -8.89
C ASP A 40 0.24 6.10 -7.86
N SER A 41 0.51 5.03 -7.09
CA SER A 41 1.65 4.98 -6.14
C SER A 41 3.03 4.91 -6.78
N LEU A 42 3.12 4.66 -8.10
CA LEU A 42 4.39 4.70 -8.84
C LEU A 42 4.79 6.12 -9.23
N ILE A 43 3.86 7.08 -9.25
CA ILE A 43 4.12 8.46 -9.69
C ILE A 43 5.20 9.14 -8.82
N PRO A 44 5.15 9.08 -7.46
CA PRO A 44 6.18 9.68 -6.62
C PRO A 44 7.57 9.02 -6.79
N ILE A 45 7.61 7.74 -7.17
CA ILE A 45 8.86 6.99 -7.34
C ILE A 45 9.62 7.47 -8.60
N ILE A 46 8.90 7.80 -9.67
CA ILE A 46 9.48 8.20 -10.97
C ILE A 46 9.76 9.72 -10.98
N GLY A 47 10.26 10.26 -9.85
CA GLY A 47 10.31 11.67 -9.45
C GLY A 47 11.13 12.65 -10.29
N LYS A 48 11.21 12.47 -11.61
CA LYS A 48 11.90 13.37 -12.56
C LYS A 48 11.13 13.62 -13.85
N ILE A 49 10.05 12.88 -14.13
CA ILE A 49 9.24 13.05 -15.35
C ILE A 49 8.09 14.02 -15.04
N ASN A 50 7.75 14.89 -16.00
CA ASN A 50 6.56 15.73 -15.91
C ASN A 50 5.34 14.88 -15.52
N ASN A 51 4.78 15.13 -14.33
CA ASN A 51 3.70 14.35 -13.74
C ASN A 51 2.49 14.19 -14.68
N TYR A 52 2.24 15.15 -15.57
CA TYR A 52 1.16 15.07 -16.56
C TYR A 52 1.43 14.03 -17.65
N LEU A 53 2.66 14.00 -18.17
CA LEU A 53 3.06 13.05 -19.21
C LEU A 53 3.08 11.62 -18.66
N LEU A 54 3.60 11.45 -17.44
CA LEU A 54 3.61 10.15 -16.77
C LEU A 54 2.18 9.62 -16.51
N ARG A 55 1.28 10.48 -16.01
CA ARG A 55 -0.14 10.12 -15.83
C ARG A 55 -0.81 9.72 -17.14
N PHE A 56 -0.46 10.38 -18.24
CA PHE A 56 -0.97 10.04 -19.57
C PHE A 56 -0.53 8.63 -20.00
N PHE A 57 0.77 8.30 -19.84
CA PHE A 57 1.27 6.96 -20.16
C PHE A 57 0.75 5.86 -19.23
N LEU A 58 0.50 6.16 -17.96
CA LEU A 58 -0.08 5.22 -17.00
C LEU A 58 -1.60 5.08 -17.12
N TYR A 59 -2.26 5.93 -17.91
CA TYR A 59 -3.72 5.94 -18.03
C TYR A 59 -4.31 4.60 -18.52
N PRO A 60 -3.75 3.90 -19.53
CA PRO A 60 -4.25 2.59 -19.93
C PRO A 60 -4.20 1.56 -18.79
N TRP A 61 -3.14 1.59 -17.98
CA TRP A 61 -3.03 0.73 -16.80
C TRP A 61 -4.08 1.10 -15.75
N LYS A 62 -4.25 2.38 -15.46
CA LYS A 62 -5.31 2.86 -14.56
C LYS A 62 -6.70 2.39 -14.99
N LEU A 63 -6.98 2.37 -16.30
CA LEU A 63 -8.25 1.85 -16.81
C LEU A 63 -8.44 0.35 -16.54
N ILE A 64 -7.37 -0.44 -16.56
CA ILE A 64 -7.43 -1.87 -16.19
C ILE A 64 -7.77 -2.01 -14.71
N THR A 65 -7.09 -1.25 -13.83
CA THR A 65 -7.38 -1.20 -12.39
C THR A 65 -8.84 -0.83 -12.13
N ILE A 66 -9.34 0.25 -12.75
CA ILE A 66 -10.73 0.72 -12.60
C ILE A 66 -11.73 -0.35 -13.06
N ARG A 67 -11.44 -1.04 -14.17
CA ARG A 67 -12.32 -2.13 -14.65
C ARG A 67 -12.37 -3.28 -13.66
N ALA A 68 -11.24 -3.64 -13.04
CA ALA A 68 -11.22 -4.66 -11.98
C ALA A 68 -12.11 -4.24 -10.80
N TYR A 69 -11.94 -3.01 -10.28
CA TYR A 69 -12.76 -2.49 -9.18
C TYR A 69 -14.26 -2.53 -9.49
N LYS A 70 -14.67 -2.14 -10.71
CA LYS A 70 -16.07 -2.18 -11.16
C LYS A 70 -16.69 -3.58 -11.20
N MET A 71 -15.86 -4.62 -11.28
CA MET A 71 -16.35 -6.01 -11.31
C MET A 71 -16.46 -6.64 -9.92
N ALA A 72 -15.85 -6.05 -8.89
CA ALA A 72 -15.86 -6.59 -7.53
C ALA A 72 -17.25 -6.55 -6.90
N ASP A 73 -17.56 -7.58 -6.11
CA ASP A 73 -18.72 -7.60 -5.21
C ASP A 73 -18.31 -7.11 -3.81
N ILE A 74 -17.06 -7.37 -3.42
CA ILE A 74 -16.46 -6.91 -2.16
C ILE A 74 -15.09 -6.28 -2.45
N ILE A 75 -14.84 -5.13 -1.82
CA ILE A 75 -13.55 -4.44 -1.84
C ILE A 75 -13.01 -4.36 -0.41
N LEU A 76 -11.93 -5.07 -0.15
CA LEU A 76 -11.08 -4.87 1.01
C LEU A 76 -9.97 -3.89 0.68
N GLY A 77 -9.37 -3.28 1.68
CA GLY A 77 -8.11 -2.57 1.49
C GLY A 77 -7.37 -2.33 2.79
N GLU A 78 -6.05 -2.24 2.70
CA GLU A 78 -5.17 -2.15 3.87
C GLU A 78 -5.36 -0.88 4.70
N SER A 79 -6.06 0.11 4.15
CA SER A 79 -6.40 1.36 4.83
C SER A 79 -7.78 1.88 4.41
N LYS A 80 -8.37 2.74 5.26
CA LYS A 80 -9.59 3.48 4.92
C LYS A 80 -9.44 4.28 3.62
N GLU A 81 -8.26 4.83 3.38
CA GLU A 81 -7.99 5.65 2.20
C GLU A 81 -7.97 4.80 0.92
N TYR A 82 -7.37 3.61 0.96
CA TYR A 82 -7.32 2.72 -0.20
C TYR A 82 -8.70 2.21 -0.57
N VAL A 83 -9.48 1.83 0.45
CA VAL A 83 -10.90 1.48 0.29
C VAL A 83 -11.68 2.65 -0.31
N ARG A 84 -11.49 3.88 0.20
CA ARG A 84 -12.16 5.09 -0.31
C ARG A 84 -11.87 5.32 -1.79
N VAL A 85 -10.61 5.19 -2.21
CA VAL A 85 -10.19 5.35 -3.61
C VAL A 85 -10.81 4.27 -4.49
N ALA A 86 -10.71 2.98 -4.12
CA ALA A 86 -11.28 1.89 -4.92
C ALA A 86 -12.82 1.96 -5.00
N ALA A 87 -13.49 2.24 -3.87
CA ALA A 87 -14.94 2.42 -3.79
C ALA A 87 -15.45 3.66 -4.54
N SER A 88 -14.57 4.61 -4.88
CA SER A 88 -14.95 5.72 -5.77
C SER A 88 -15.34 5.23 -7.16
N TYR A 89 -14.78 4.09 -7.61
CA TYR A 89 -15.02 3.49 -8.91
C TYR A 89 -16.13 2.42 -8.92
N ASN A 90 -16.52 1.91 -7.75
CA ASN A 90 -17.59 0.94 -7.60
C ASN A 90 -18.39 1.22 -6.32
N LYS A 91 -19.55 1.86 -6.48
CA LYS A 91 -20.43 2.25 -5.37
C LYS A 91 -21.33 1.13 -4.88
N THR A 92 -21.42 0.03 -5.62
CA THR A 92 -22.31 -1.10 -5.30
C THR A 92 -21.61 -2.21 -4.52
N ALA A 93 -20.28 -2.26 -4.55
CA ALA A 93 -19.52 -3.23 -3.77
C ALA A 93 -19.60 -2.95 -2.27
N SER A 94 -19.66 -4.01 -1.45
CA SER A 94 -19.42 -3.89 -0.02
C SER A 94 -17.96 -3.58 0.25
N THR A 95 -17.67 -2.69 1.19
CA THR A 95 -16.31 -2.18 1.40
C THR A 95 -15.87 -2.33 2.85
N TYR A 96 -14.63 -2.77 3.06
CA TYR A 96 -14.09 -2.99 4.39
C TYR A 96 -12.61 -2.59 4.48
N PRO A 97 -12.23 -1.67 5.40
CA PRO A 97 -10.83 -1.47 5.73
C PRO A 97 -10.33 -2.67 6.54
N PHE A 98 -9.29 -3.34 6.05
CA PHE A 98 -8.68 -4.51 6.68
C PHE A 98 -7.17 -4.30 6.83
N TYR A 99 -6.75 -3.87 8.02
CA TYR A 99 -5.36 -3.50 8.28
C TYR A 99 -4.44 -4.72 8.33
N LEU A 100 -3.23 -4.58 7.79
CA LEU A 100 -2.22 -5.63 7.84
C LEU A 100 -1.81 -5.90 9.30
N GLY A 101 -1.84 -7.18 9.66
CA GLY A 101 -1.35 -7.66 10.95
C GLY A 101 0.15 -7.96 10.94
N ILE A 102 0.69 -8.20 12.13
CA ILE A 102 2.04 -8.74 12.33
C ILE A 102 1.95 -9.98 13.21
N ASP A 103 2.84 -10.94 12.99
CA ASP A 103 3.00 -12.10 13.87
C ASP A 103 3.64 -11.65 15.20
N LYS A 104 2.78 -11.42 16.20
CA LYS A 104 3.20 -11.00 17.54
C LYS A 104 4.05 -12.05 18.25
N GLN A 105 3.80 -13.34 17.99
CA GLN A 105 4.56 -14.41 18.65
C GLN A 105 6.00 -14.41 18.14
N ASN A 106 6.17 -14.33 16.82
CA ASN A 106 7.48 -14.21 16.20
C ASN A 106 8.23 -12.95 16.66
N VAL A 107 7.55 -11.79 16.72
CA VAL A 107 8.17 -10.54 17.22
C VAL A 107 8.66 -10.69 18.66
N ASN A 108 7.84 -11.27 19.54
CA ASN A 108 8.22 -11.48 20.94
C ASN A 108 9.39 -12.45 21.09
N ALA A 109 9.44 -13.51 20.27
CA ALA A 109 10.56 -14.45 20.25
C ALA A 109 11.86 -13.75 19.83
N LEU A 110 11.84 -12.96 18.75
CA LEU A 110 12.99 -12.19 18.28
C LEU A 110 13.51 -11.18 19.31
N ILE A 111 12.61 -10.54 20.06
CA ILE A 111 12.98 -9.63 21.17
C ILE A 111 13.68 -10.41 22.28
N ALA A 112 13.16 -11.57 22.66
CA ALA A 112 13.74 -12.38 23.73
C ALA A 112 15.11 -12.98 23.35
N GLU A 113 15.33 -13.28 22.08
CA GLU A 113 16.60 -13.80 21.56
C GLU A 113 17.66 -12.71 21.32
N SER A 114 17.26 -11.44 21.34
CA SER A 114 18.17 -10.32 21.10
C SER A 114 19.27 -10.24 22.16
N LYS A 115 20.52 -10.29 21.73
CA LYS A 115 21.72 -10.07 22.58
C LYS A 115 22.22 -8.62 22.54
N LEU A 116 21.46 -7.73 21.90
CA LEU A 116 21.88 -6.35 21.69
C LEU A 116 21.67 -5.54 22.97
N GLU A 117 22.76 -5.23 23.65
CA GLU A 117 22.77 -4.29 24.77
C GLU A 117 23.15 -2.89 24.27
N ILE A 118 22.24 -1.93 24.43
CA ILE A 118 22.47 -0.52 24.08
C ILE A 118 22.39 0.32 25.35
N THR A 119 23.50 0.94 25.73
CA THR A 119 23.53 1.94 26.81
C THR A 119 23.21 3.32 26.24
N LYS A 120 21.96 3.75 26.40
CA LYS A 120 21.50 5.06 25.94
C LYS A 120 21.58 6.10 27.06
N PRO A 121 22.27 7.25 26.88
CA PRO A 121 22.28 8.31 27.88
C PRO A 121 20.88 8.92 28.09
N ASN A 122 20.55 9.22 29.35
CA ASN A 122 19.22 9.73 29.75
C ASN A 122 18.88 11.11 29.17
N TYR A 123 19.89 11.90 28.78
CA TYR A 123 19.72 13.23 28.21
C TYR A 123 19.57 13.23 26.68
N GLU A 124 19.66 12.07 26.03
CA GLU A 124 19.53 11.98 24.57
C GLU A 124 18.14 11.46 24.17
N ILE A 125 17.70 11.82 22.97
CA ILE A 125 16.56 11.19 22.29
C ILE A 125 17.09 10.54 21.01
N TRP A 126 16.82 9.25 20.82
CA TRP A 126 17.24 8.53 19.61
C TRP A 126 16.02 8.30 18.72
N ILE A 127 16.19 8.55 17.43
CA ILE A 127 15.18 8.28 16.40
C ILE A 127 15.72 7.13 15.56
N GLY A 128 15.00 6.01 15.58
CA GLY A 128 15.32 4.83 14.77
C GLY A 128 14.44 4.78 13.52
N TYR A 129 15.04 4.42 12.38
CA TYR A 129 14.32 4.09 11.17
C TYR A 129 14.62 2.64 10.79
N ALA A 130 13.57 1.87 10.49
CA ALA A 130 13.67 0.53 9.95
C ALA A 130 12.75 0.43 8.73
N GLY A 131 13.32 0.13 7.57
CA GLY A 131 12.60 0.08 6.30
C GLY A 131 13.54 0.27 5.11
N SER A 132 12.99 0.30 3.91
CA SER A 132 13.75 0.57 2.69
C SER A 132 14.04 2.06 2.53
N LEU A 133 15.30 2.41 2.28
CA LEU A 133 15.70 3.78 1.95
C LEU A 133 15.24 4.14 0.53
N GLY A 134 13.99 4.59 0.41
CA GLY A 134 13.37 5.02 -0.85
C GLY A 134 13.06 6.51 -0.88
N THR A 135 12.87 7.06 -2.09
CA THR A 135 12.49 8.47 -2.31
C THR A 135 11.08 8.81 -1.83
N SER A 136 10.26 7.81 -1.53
CA SER A 136 8.92 7.98 -0.98
C SER A 136 8.91 8.49 0.46
N TYR A 137 10.04 8.44 1.17
CA TYR A 137 10.19 8.93 2.53
C TYR A 137 10.94 10.25 2.54
N ASP A 138 10.36 11.26 3.18
CA ASP A 138 10.96 12.59 3.29
C ASP A 138 12.04 12.64 4.39
N PHE A 139 13.10 11.87 4.18
CA PHE A 139 14.27 11.83 5.07
C PHE A 139 14.97 13.17 5.17
N GLU A 140 14.92 13.98 4.12
CA GLU A 140 15.53 15.31 4.13
C GLU A 140 14.86 16.18 5.19
N THR A 141 13.52 16.21 5.23
CA THR A 141 12.79 16.90 6.29
C THR A 141 13.08 16.30 7.67
N LEU A 142 13.17 14.97 7.80
CA LEU A 142 13.51 14.32 9.07
C LEU A 142 14.89 14.77 9.57
N ILE A 143 15.91 14.70 8.73
CA ILE A 143 17.30 15.06 9.08
C ILE A 143 17.39 16.56 9.39
N LYS A 144 16.77 17.43 8.59
CA LYS A 144 16.71 18.88 8.85
C LYS A 144 16.03 19.20 10.17
N GLY A 145 14.93 18.51 10.48
CA GLY A 145 14.24 18.63 11.77
C GLY A 145 15.14 18.26 12.94
N VAL A 146 15.84 17.12 12.85
CA VAL A 146 16.80 16.69 13.88
C VAL A 146 17.98 17.66 14.02
N ALA A 147 18.51 18.18 12.92
CA ALA A 147 19.58 19.19 12.95
C ALA A 147 19.10 20.47 13.64
N SER A 148 17.89 20.94 13.31
CA SER A 148 17.28 22.13 13.92
C SER A 148 17.08 21.96 15.44
N LEU A 149 16.60 20.80 15.89
CA LEU A 149 16.42 20.50 17.32
C LEU A 149 17.75 20.47 18.09
N ASN A 150 18.85 20.14 17.42
CA ASN A 150 20.20 20.15 17.98
C ASN A 150 20.93 21.50 17.83
N GLY A 151 20.23 22.56 17.42
CA GLY A 151 20.82 23.90 17.24
C GLY A 151 21.80 23.99 16.06
N GLN A 152 21.80 23.00 15.15
CA GLN A 152 22.62 23.00 13.95
C GLN A 152 21.78 23.54 12.78
N GLN A 153 21.88 24.84 12.50
CA GLN A 153 21.33 25.44 11.28
C GLN A 153 22.39 25.41 10.19
N ARG A 154 22.22 24.52 9.20
CA ARG A 154 22.86 24.62 7.87
C ARG A 154 21.81 24.36 6.82
#